data_AF-K4LJQ2-F1
#
_entry.id   AF-K4LJQ2-F1
#
_cell.length_a   1.000
_cell.length_b   1.000
_cell.length_c   1.000
_cell.angle_alpha   90.00
_cell.angle_beta   90.00
_cell.angle_gamma   90.00
#
_symmetry.space_group_name_H-M   'P 1'
#
loop_
_entity.id
_entity.type
_entity.pdbx_description
1 polymer ?
#
loop_
_entity_poly.entity_id
_entity_poly.type
_entity_poly.pdbx_seq_one_letter_code
_entity_poly.pdbx_strand_id
1 'polypeptide(L)'
;MDLINENKLGVTKGTALEEDVKKEFRGETYEVGVYLAMARQAQREGLPEVAEVLKAIAWEEAGHAARFAELNGMISDTKSNLEKMLNGEIEANNGKKEAAKKAKEAGLDEAHDILDESSRDEARHARALQGLLKRYF
;
A
#
# COMPACT_ATOMS: atom_id res chain seq x y z
N MET A 1 -4.11 33.07 -6.53
CA MET A 1 -4.95 32.14 -7.30
C MET A 1 -6.22 32.01 -6.51
N ASP A 2 -7.36 32.38 -7.10
CA ASP A 2 -8.63 32.43 -6.37
C ASP A 2 -9.39 31.12 -6.62
N LEU A 3 -9.17 30.15 -5.73
CA LEU A 3 -9.88 28.87 -5.74
C LEU A 3 -11.09 28.91 -4.81
N ILE A 4 -12.20 28.31 -5.24
CA ILE A 4 -13.49 28.39 -4.54
C ILE A 4 -13.76 27.15 -3.66
N ASN A 5 -13.38 25.97 -4.13
CA ASN A 5 -13.62 24.71 -3.40
C ASN A 5 -12.53 23.69 -3.70
N GLU A 6 -11.92 23.16 -2.64
CA GLU A 6 -10.83 22.20 -2.71
C GLU A 6 -11.02 21.10 -1.68
N ASN A 7 -10.52 19.91 -2.01
CA ASN A 7 -10.43 18.83 -1.05
C ASN A 7 -9.47 19.23 0.06
N LYS A 8 -9.90 19.03 1.31
CA LYS A 8 -9.08 19.28 2.50
C LYS A 8 -8.64 17.96 3.09
N LEU A 9 -7.38 17.89 3.49
CA LEU A 9 -6.83 16.74 4.21
C LEU A 9 -7.26 16.79 5.68
N GLY A 10 -7.55 15.63 6.26
CA GLY A 10 -7.76 15.49 7.70
C GLY A 10 -9.08 16.08 8.22
N VAL A 11 -10.09 16.28 7.37
CA VAL A 11 -11.40 16.81 7.79
C VAL A 11 -12.12 15.93 8.81
N THR A 12 -11.78 14.64 8.90
CA THR A 12 -12.37 13.71 9.87
C THR A 12 -11.50 13.52 11.11
N LYS A 13 -10.26 14.04 11.10
CA LYS A 13 -9.32 13.91 12.21
C LYS A 13 -9.79 14.69 13.44
N GLY A 14 -9.78 14.06 14.60
CA GLY A 14 -10.30 14.58 15.87
C GLY A 14 -11.82 14.58 15.98
N THR A 15 -12.54 14.05 14.99
CA THR A 15 -14.02 13.96 15.01
C THR A 15 -14.47 12.58 15.47
N ALA A 16 -15.77 12.43 15.74
CA ALA A 16 -16.36 11.13 16.03
C ALA A 16 -16.22 10.11 14.88
N LEU A 17 -15.94 10.57 13.66
CA LEU A 17 -15.77 9.72 12.47
C LEU A 17 -14.33 9.26 12.24
N GLU A 18 -13.33 9.77 12.97
CA GLU A 18 -11.91 9.46 12.72
C GLU A 18 -11.63 7.95 12.68
N GLU A 19 -12.15 7.22 13.66
CA GLU A 19 -11.92 5.78 13.77
C GLU A 19 -12.71 4.98 12.75
N ASP A 20 -13.91 5.42 12.37
CA ASP A 20 -14.70 4.74 11.34
C ASP A 20 -14.05 4.93 9.97
N VAL A 21 -13.64 6.15 9.62
CA VAL A 21 -12.90 6.44 8.38
C VAL A 21 -11.58 5.67 8.29
N LYS A 22 -10.90 5.50 9.43
CA LYS A 22 -9.69 4.68 9.52
C LYS A 22 -9.97 3.18 9.32
N LYS A 23 -11.13 2.69 9.76
CA LYS A 23 -11.58 1.31 9.46
C LYS A 23 -11.90 1.15 7.98
N GLU A 24 -12.59 2.12 7.38
CA GLU A 24 -12.85 2.12 5.94
C GLU A 24 -11.53 2.05 5.15
N PHE A 25 -10.55 2.91 5.44
CA PHE A 25 -9.22 2.82 4.82
C PHE A 25 -8.61 1.41 4.90
N ARG A 26 -8.69 0.76 6.08
CA ARG A 26 -8.18 -0.61 6.26
C ARG A 26 -8.98 -1.65 5.48
N GLY A 27 -10.31 -1.53 5.46
CA GLY A 27 -11.20 -2.42 4.70
C GLY A 27 -10.88 -2.36 3.21
N GLU A 28 -10.86 -1.15 2.65
CA GLU A 28 -10.55 -0.91 1.24
C GLU A 28 -9.17 -1.46 0.87
N THR A 29 -8.12 -1.21 1.68
CA THR A 29 -6.77 -1.77 1.41
C THR A 29 -6.72 -3.30 1.49
N TYR A 30 -7.54 -3.92 2.33
CA TYR A 30 -7.67 -5.38 2.39
C TYR A 30 -8.35 -5.91 1.12
N GLU A 31 -9.43 -5.26 0.67
CA GLU A 31 -10.17 -5.63 -0.53
C GLU A 31 -9.31 -5.54 -1.79
N VAL A 32 -8.45 -4.51 -1.92
CA VAL A 32 -7.46 -4.45 -3.01
C VAL A 32 -6.63 -5.74 -3.09
N GLY A 33 -6.06 -6.19 -1.96
CA GLY A 33 -5.24 -7.39 -1.91
C GLY A 33 -6.03 -8.66 -2.23
N VAL A 34 -7.23 -8.78 -1.67
CA VAL A 34 -8.11 -9.94 -1.87
C VAL A 34 -8.61 -10.03 -3.31
N TYR A 35 -9.08 -8.94 -3.91
CA TYR A 35 -9.54 -8.94 -5.30
C TYR A 35 -8.41 -9.29 -6.28
N LEU A 36 -7.18 -8.81 -6.05
CA LEU A 36 -6.03 -9.23 -6.87
C LEU A 36 -5.69 -10.72 -6.69
N ALA A 37 -5.82 -11.26 -5.48
CA ALA A 37 -5.65 -12.70 -5.24
C ALA A 37 -6.76 -13.53 -5.91
N MET A 38 -8.01 -13.07 -5.84
CA MET A 38 -9.15 -13.68 -6.53
C MET A 38 -8.98 -13.64 -8.05
N ALA A 39 -8.45 -12.54 -8.60
CA ALA A 39 -8.15 -12.44 -10.03
C ALA A 39 -7.13 -13.49 -10.48
N ARG A 40 -6.07 -13.71 -9.69
CA ARG A 40 -5.09 -14.78 -9.94
C ARG A 40 -5.74 -16.16 -9.88
N GLN A 41 -6.69 -16.37 -8.96
CA GLN A 41 -7.43 -17.63 -8.88
C GLN A 41 -8.31 -17.84 -10.12
N ALA A 42 -9.07 -16.83 -10.55
CA ALA A 42 -9.89 -16.88 -11.75
C ALA A 42 -9.06 -17.22 -13.02
N GLN A 43 -7.83 -16.72 -13.11
CA GLN A 43 -6.90 -17.11 -14.19
C GLN A 43 -6.53 -18.61 -14.15
N ARG A 44 -6.28 -19.18 -12.96
CA ARG A 44 -5.99 -20.63 -12.82
C ARG A 44 -7.20 -21.49 -13.21
N GLU A 45 -8.41 -20.96 -13.03
CA GLU A 45 -9.67 -21.59 -13.41
C GLU A 45 -10.02 -21.40 -14.90
N GLY A 46 -9.20 -20.64 -15.65
CA GLY A 46 -9.44 -20.39 -17.08
C GLY A 46 -10.53 -19.36 -17.35
N LEU A 47 -10.78 -18.44 -16.40
CA LEU A 47 -11.79 -17.38 -16.49
C LEU A 47 -11.12 -15.99 -16.63
N PRO A 48 -10.48 -15.67 -17.76
CA PRO A 48 -9.72 -14.44 -17.91
C PRO A 48 -10.59 -13.19 -17.81
N GLU A 49 -11.84 -13.21 -18.29
CA GLU A 49 -12.75 -12.07 -18.23
C GLU A 49 -13.12 -11.73 -16.77
N VAL A 50 -13.32 -12.75 -15.94
CA VAL A 50 -13.57 -12.57 -14.49
C VAL A 50 -12.34 -11.96 -13.82
N ALA A 51 -11.13 -12.43 -14.18
CA ALA A 51 -9.90 -11.88 -13.64
C ALA A 51 -9.70 -10.39 -14.00
N GLU A 52 -10.06 -9.97 -15.23
CA GLU A 52 -9.99 -8.55 -15.61
C GLU A 52 -10.99 -7.69 -14.83
N VAL A 53 -12.23 -8.17 -14.65
CA VAL A 53 -13.23 -7.45 -13.84
C VAL A 53 -12.75 -7.29 -12.39
N LEU A 54 -12.23 -8.36 -11.78
CA LEU A 54 -11.73 -8.30 -10.40
C LEU A 54 -10.53 -7.35 -10.24
N LYS A 55 -9.65 -7.27 -11.24
CA LYS A 55 -8.56 -6.28 -11.26
C LYS A 55 -9.08 -4.85 -11.38
N ALA A 56 -10.14 -4.62 -12.16
CA ALA A 56 -10.77 -3.31 -12.26
C ALA A 56 -11.37 -2.87 -10.91
N ILE A 57 -12.12 -3.77 -10.25
CA ILE A 57 -12.68 -3.53 -8.92
C ILE A 57 -11.57 -3.22 -7.91
N ALA A 58 -10.49 -4.01 -7.88
CA ALA A 58 -9.35 -3.74 -6.99
C ALA A 58 -8.78 -2.32 -7.17
N TRP A 59 -8.90 -1.74 -8.37
CA TRP A 59 -8.42 -0.37 -8.63
C TRP A 59 -9.41 0.71 -8.24
N GLU A 60 -10.71 0.40 -8.23
CA GLU A 60 -11.75 1.23 -7.62
C GLU A 60 -11.57 1.31 -6.10
N GLU A 61 -11.37 0.17 -5.42
CA GLU A 61 -11.16 0.14 -3.95
C GLU A 61 -9.85 0.85 -3.54
N ALA A 62 -8.80 0.77 -4.37
CA ALA A 62 -7.60 1.58 -4.13
C ALA A 62 -7.88 3.09 -4.20
N GLY A 63 -8.80 3.50 -5.08
CA GLY A 63 -9.30 4.87 -5.14
C GLY A 63 -10.08 5.26 -3.89
N HIS A 64 -10.96 4.38 -3.39
CA HIS A 64 -11.67 4.59 -2.13
C HIS A 64 -10.71 4.71 -0.94
N ALA A 65 -9.75 3.79 -0.81
CA ALA A 65 -8.69 3.86 0.20
C ALA A 65 -7.94 5.20 0.16
N ALA A 66 -7.54 5.67 -1.03
CA ALA A 66 -6.87 6.96 -1.17
C ALA A 66 -7.73 8.12 -0.65
N ARG A 67 -9.03 8.13 -0.94
CA ARG A 67 -9.95 9.16 -0.42
C ARG A 67 -10.11 9.10 1.08
N PHE A 68 -10.23 7.93 1.69
CA PHE A 68 -10.30 7.81 3.15
C PHE A 68 -8.99 8.22 3.84
N ALA A 69 -7.84 7.91 3.24
CA ALA A 69 -6.54 8.36 3.73
C ALA A 69 -6.42 9.89 3.73
N GLU A 70 -6.92 10.56 2.69
CA GLU A 70 -7.00 12.02 2.63
C GLU A 70 -7.94 12.58 3.71
N LEU A 71 -9.16 12.04 3.80
CA LEU A 71 -10.16 12.48 4.78
C LEU A 71 -9.63 12.42 6.21
N ASN A 72 -8.86 11.38 6.53
CA ASN A 72 -8.30 11.17 7.87
C ASN A 72 -6.91 11.79 8.07
N GLY A 73 -6.34 12.47 7.07
CA GLY A 73 -5.07 13.17 7.19
C GLY A 73 -3.88 12.22 7.41
N MET A 74 -3.90 11.07 6.72
CA MET A 74 -2.82 10.07 6.77
C MET A 74 -1.59 10.47 5.96
N ILE A 75 -1.75 11.49 5.11
CA ILE A 75 -0.72 12.14 4.31
C ILE A 75 -0.61 13.62 4.68
N SER A 76 0.53 14.23 4.40
CA SER A 76 0.81 15.66 4.53
C SER A 76 1.44 16.21 3.24
N ASP A 77 2.43 17.11 3.33
CA ASP A 77 3.20 17.58 2.18
C ASP A 77 4.05 16.47 1.55
N THR A 78 4.43 16.66 0.29
CA THR A 78 5.16 15.66 -0.49
C THR A 78 6.50 15.26 0.15
N LYS A 79 7.28 16.19 0.71
CA LYS A 79 8.58 15.87 1.30
C LYS A 79 8.39 14.96 2.52
N SER A 80 7.52 15.37 3.45
CA SER A 80 7.24 14.59 4.65
C SER A 80 6.69 13.20 4.33
N ASN A 81 5.81 13.08 3.33
CA ASN A 81 5.30 11.78 2.88
C ASN A 81 6.42 10.89 2.34
N LEU A 82 7.31 11.42 1.50
CA LEU A 82 8.43 10.67 0.94
C LEU A 82 9.43 10.22 2.02
N GLU A 83 9.74 11.08 3.00
CA GLU A 83 10.61 10.73 4.13
C GLU A 83 10.00 9.62 4.99
N LYS A 84 8.70 9.73 5.31
CA LYS A 84 7.96 8.71 6.04
C LYS A 84 7.98 7.37 5.30
N MET A 85 7.68 7.37 4.01
CA MET A 85 7.68 6.14 3.21
C MET A 85 9.08 5.56 3.07
N LEU A 86 10.13 6.37 2.89
CA LEU A 86 11.51 5.90 2.83
C LEU A 86 11.91 5.14 4.09
N ASN A 87 11.59 5.68 5.26
CA ASN A 87 11.85 4.99 6.53
C ASN A 87 11.06 3.67 6.62
N GLY A 88 9.79 3.68 6.20
CA GLY A 88 8.96 2.49 6.11
C GLY A 88 9.55 1.40 5.20
N GLU A 89 10.07 1.77 4.02
CA GLU A 89 10.71 0.84 3.09
C GLU A 89 12.00 0.22 3.68
N ILE A 90 12.78 1.01 4.44
CA ILE A 90 13.99 0.51 5.13
C ILE A 90 13.61 -0.48 6.25
N GLU A 91 12.58 -0.16 7.04
CA GLU A 91 12.07 -1.06 8.07
C GLU A 91 11.51 -2.35 7.47
N ALA A 92 10.70 -2.24 6.40
CA ALA A 92 10.12 -3.37 5.70
C ALA A 92 11.17 -4.25 5.03
N ASN A 93 12.21 -3.68 4.41
CA ASN A 93 13.34 -4.41 3.85
C ASN A 93 13.99 -5.33 4.90
N ASN A 94 14.36 -4.75 6.05
CA ASN A 94 14.99 -5.50 7.14
C ASN A 94 14.03 -6.55 7.73
N GLY A 95 12.78 -6.16 8.00
CA GLY A 95 11.76 -7.04 8.57
C GLY A 95 11.46 -8.24 7.69
N LYS A 96 11.29 -8.04 6.37
CA LYS A 96 11.06 -9.11 5.40
C LYS A 96 12.27 -10.03 5.28
N LYS A 97 13.50 -9.50 5.35
CA LYS A 97 14.71 -10.33 5.32
C LYS A 97 14.82 -11.24 6.54
N GLU A 98 14.48 -10.73 7.73
CA GLU A 98 14.44 -11.55 8.94
C GLU A 98 13.31 -12.58 8.90
N ALA A 99 12.14 -12.21 8.37
CA ALA A 99 11.03 -13.15 8.17
C ALA A 99 11.39 -14.27 7.18
N ALA A 100 12.11 -13.95 6.10
CA ALA A 100 12.60 -14.96 5.16
C ALA A 100 13.51 -15.98 5.83
N LYS A 101 14.46 -15.53 6.69
CA LYS A 101 15.33 -16.45 7.46
C LYS A 101 14.50 -17.42 8.32
N LYS A 102 13.50 -16.90 9.04
CA LYS A 102 12.59 -17.73 9.87
C LYS A 102 11.80 -18.73 9.02
N ALA A 103 11.30 -18.31 7.85
CA ALA A 103 10.61 -19.20 6.92
C ALA A 103 11.52 -20.34 6.44
N LYS A 104 12.79 -20.05 6.15
CA LYS A 104 13.79 -21.07 5.78
C LYS A 104 14.08 -22.04 6.92
N GLU A 105 14.24 -21.54 8.14
CA GLU A 105 14.43 -22.37 9.34
C GLU A 105 13.22 -23.28 9.61
N ALA A 106 12.02 -22.82 9.27
CA ALA A 106 10.79 -23.60 9.36
C ALA A 106 10.53 -24.54 8.16
N GLY A 107 11.40 -24.55 7.15
CA GLY A 107 11.21 -25.35 5.92
C GLY A 107 10.06 -24.89 5.03
N LEU A 108 9.69 -23.60 5.08
CA LEU A 108 8.63 -22.98 4.29
C LEU A 108 9.24 -22.26 3.07
N ASP A 109 9.69 -23.03 2.08
CA ASP A 109 10.48 -22.50 0.96
C ASP A 109 9.76 -21.42 0.14
N GLU A 110 8.50 -21.63 -0.24
CA GLU A 110 7.74 -20.64 -1.02
C GLU A 110 7.57 -19.31 -0.25
N ALA A 111 7.36 -19.40 1.07
CA ALA A 111 7.27 -18.21 1.91
C ALA A 111 8.63 -17.51 2.04
N HIS A 112 9.73 -18.27 2.20
CA HIS A 112 11.08 -17.71 2.19
C HIS A 112 11.34 -16.95 0.90
N ASP A 113 11.04 -17.54 -0.26
CA ASP A 113 11.38 -16.97 -1.55
C ASP A 113 10.64 -15.65 -1.80
N ILE A 114 9.33 -15.60 -1.52
CA ILE A 114 8.54 -14.37 -1.66
C ILE A 114 8.97 -13.30 -0.67
N LEU A 115 9.28 -13.67 0.59
CA LEU A 115 9.76 -12.71 1.59
C LEU A 115 11.14 -12.15 1.24
N ASP A 116 12.03 -13.00 0.71
CA ASP A 116 13.37 -12.59 0.29
C ASP A 116 13.33 -11.70 -0.95
N GLU A 117 12.52 -12.07 -1.96
CA GLU A 117 12.30 -11.25 -3.16
C GLU A 117 11.68 -9.90 -2.78
N SER A 118 10.61 -9.91 -2.00
CA SER A 118 9.94 -8.69 -1.58
C SER A 118 10.86 -7.79 -0.75
N SER A 119 11.80 -8.35 0.03
CA SER A 119 12.81 -7.53 0.70
C SER A 119 13.66 -6.74 -0.30
N ARG A 120 14.06 -7.34 -1.43
CA ARG A 120 14.84 -6.65 -2.49
C ARG A 120 14.02 -5.58 -3.19
N ASP A 121 12.72 -5.80 -3.37
CA ASP A 121 11.80 -4.78 -3.88
C ASP A 121 11.77 -3.55 -2.97
N GLU A 122 11.69 -3.71 -1.64
CA GLU A 122 11.70 -2.56 -0.72
C GLU A 122 13.03 -1.81 -0.77
N ALA A 123 14.15 -2.50 -1.01
CA ALA A 123 15.43 -1.83 -1.26
C ALA A 123 15.38 -0.98 -2.54
N ARG A 124 14.74 -1.47 -3.62
CA ARG A 124 14.54 -0.69 -4.85
C ARG A 124 13.62 0.51 -4.59
N HIS A 125 12.53 0.33 -3.85
CA HIS A 125 11.61 1.42 -3.48
C HIS A 125 12.30 2.49 -2.63
N ALA A 126 13.04 2.08 -1.59
CA ALA A 126 13.84 2.99 -0.77
C ALA A 126 14.84 3.81 -1.60
N ARG A 127 15.53 3.18 -2.56
CA ARG A 127 16.45 3.91 -3.46
C ARG A 127 15.73 4.91 -4.36
N ALA A 128 14.55 4.56 -4.86
CA ALA A 128 13.73 5.48 -5.65
C ALA A 128 13.29 6.69 -4.82
N LEU A 129 12.77 6.47 -3.61
CA LEU A 129 12.33 7.54 -2.70
C LEU A 129 13.50 8.43 -2.26
N GLN A 130 14.65 7.84 -1.91
CA GLN A 130 15.87 8.57 -1.59
C GLN A 130 16.34 9.44 -2.76
N GLY A 131 16.26 8.92 -3.99
CA GLY A 131 16.61 9.66 -5.20
C GLY A 131 15.68 10.86 -5.44
N LEU A 132 14.37 10.70 -5.22
CA LEU A 132 13.39 11.78 -5.32
C LEU A 132 13.65 12.87 -4.28
N LEU A 133 13.85 12.49 -3.03
CA LEU A 133 14.17 13.42 -1.94
C LEU A 133 15.41 14.25 -2.28
N LYS A 134 16.51 13.60 -2.67
CA LYS A 134 17.76 14.29 -3.03
C LYS A 134 17.63 15.27 -4.22
N ARG A 135 16.73 14.98 -5.16
CA ARG A 135 16.59 15.79 -6.39
C ARG A 135 15.71 17.01 -6.20
N TYR A 136 14.67 16.90 -5.38
CA TYR A 136 13.60 17.90 -5.31
C TYR A 136 13.48 18.60 -3.95
N PHE A 137 14.18 18.12 -2.91
CA PHE A 137 14.01 18.57 -1.51
C PHE A 137 15.32 18.65 -0.73
#